data_AF-A0A958CWB7-F1
#
_entry.id   AF-A0A958CWB7-F1
#
_cell.length_a   1.000
_cell.length_b   1.000
_cell.length_c   1.000
_cell.angle_alpha   90.00
_cell.angle_beta   90.00
_cell.angle_gamma   90.00
#
_symmetry.space_group_name_H-M   'P 1'
#
loop_
_entity.id
_entity.type
_entity.pdbx_description
1 polymer ?
#
loop_
_entity_poly.entity_id
_entity_poly.type
_entity_poly.pdbx_seq_one_letter_code
_entity_poly.pdbx_strand_id
1 'polypeptide(L)'
;MMSIDVFPSTNRLLVIILVVLAALLLVLALPASQAHAQQCLPVGLNCTANDLDVHTFVVLPSSPDVVCDSESDFITVDLQAQMQPNASWRYDLLPIVSTDGHPIPGNDNCNAQVLQPIESDGNPFNGTSGVGPFRDNDGDTCGDVASTDGVTYYNMPRLTLPCADPDGNGMIEIPGCFGWTQSAQGGQAITCNSVDDMIAEFTAGTAAKCWCGDIETGITITPTAVTFSDLDAASSQPAVLPFWLIATVLGVGLAGFGLYRKSSNPV
;
A
#
# COMPACT_ATOMS: atom_id res chain seq x y z
N MET A 1 1.07 -29.41 66.74
CA MET A 1 0.34 -30.33 65.84
C MET A 1 -0.47 -29.44 64.91
N MET A 2 -0.05 -29.32 63.65
CA MET A 2 -0.70 -28.49 62.64
C MET A 2 -1.22 -29.45 61.57
N SER A 3 -2.54 -29.56 61.46
CA SER A 3 -3.22 -30.41 60.48
C SER A 3 -3.14 -29.72 59.12
N ILE A 4 -2.54 -30.39 58.14
CA ILE A 4 -2.57 -29.97 56.73
C ILE A 4 -3.78 -30.63 56.11
N ASP A 5 -4.82 -29.86 55.83
CA ASP A 5 -6.02 -30.34 55.16
C ASP A 5 -5.73 -30.51 53.66
N VAL A 6 -5.82 -31.76 53.22
CA VAL A 6 -5.73 -32.19 51.82
C VAL A 6 -7.09 -31.92 51.17
N PHE A 7 -7.17 -30.88 50.33
CA PHE A 7 -8.38 -30.61 49.54
C PHE A 7 -8.63 -31.74 48.52
N PRO A 8 -9.89 -32.20 48.35
CA PRO A 8 -10.25 -33.30 47.46
C PRO A 8 -10.01 -32.97 45.98
N SER A 9 -9.47 -33.94 45.25
CA SER A 9 -8.98 -33.84 43.86
C SER A 9 -10.02 -33.43 42.82
N THR A 10 -11.31 -33.55 43.13
CA THR A 10 -12.43 -33.21 42.24
C THR A 10 -12.59 -31.71 42.00
N ASN A 11 -12.16 -30.85 42.94
CA ASN A 11 -12.26 -29.40 42.77
C ASN A 11 -11.20 -28.83 41.81
N ARG A 12 -10.09 -29.53 41.59
CA ARG A 12 -9.02 -29.05 40.69
C ARG A 12 -9.42 -29.15 39.22
N LEU A 13 -10.13 -30.21 38.84
CA LEU A 13 -10.56 -30.42 37.46
C LEU A 13 -11.62 -29.39 37.03
N LEU A 14 -12.57 -29.09 37.93
CA LEU A 14 -13.63 -28.10 37.66
C LEU A 14 -13.04 -26.69 37.45
N VAL A 15 -12.06 -26.30 38.27
CA VAL A 15 -11.39 -25.00 38.15
C VAL A 15 -10.62 -24.91 36.82
N ILE A 16 -9.93 -25.97 36.41
CA ILE A 16 -9.22 -25.98 35.12
C ILE A 16 -10.21 -25.83 33.96
N ILE A 17 -11.34 -26.56 33.98
CA ILE A 17 -12.36 -26.45 32.92
C ILE A 17 -12.93 -25.04 32.85
N LEU A 18 -13.25 -24.42 34.00
CA LEU A 18 -13.80 -23.06 34.03
C LEU A 18 -12.79 -22.01 33.53
N VAL A 19 -11.52 -22.14 33.88
CA VAL A 19 -10.46 -21.24 33.40
C VAL A 19 -10.26 -21.38 31.89
N VAL A 20 -10.27 -22.61 31.37
CA VAL A 20 -10.15 -22.85 29.91
C VAL A 20 -11.38 -22.32 29.17
N LEU A 21 -12.59 -22.53 29.70
CA LEU A 21 -13.82 -22.00 29.08
C LEU A 21 -13.84 -20.46 29.09
N ALA A 22 -13.43 -19.84 30.19
CA ALA A 22 -13.37 -18.38 30.31
C ALA A 22 -12.31 -17.79 29.35
N ALA A 23 -11.15 -18.44 29.20
CA ALA A 23 -10.14 -18.03 28.24
C ALA A 23 -10.64 -18.17 26.79
N LEU A 24 -11.36 -19.25 26.48
CA LEU A 24 -11.91 -19.48 25.14
C LEU A 24 -13.02 -18.47 24.80
N LEU A 25 -13.88 -18.12 25.76
CA LEU A 25 -14.88 -17.06 25.61
C LEU A 25 -14.24 -15.68 25.43
N LEU A 26 -13.09 -15.41 26.08
CA LEU A 26 -12.38 -14.15 25.94
C LEU A 26 -11.73 -14.01 24.54
N VAL A 27 -11.24 -15.10 23.95
CA VAL A 27 -10.70 -15.10 22.58
C VAL A 27 -11.80 -14.89 21.53
N LEU A 28 -13.00 -15.42 21.76
CA LEU A 28 -14.15 -15.23 20.85
C LEU A 28 -14.83 -13.86 20.98
N ALA A 29 -14.57 -13.13 22.07
CA ALA A 29 -15.10 -11.78 22.30
C ALA A 29 -14.18 -10.66 21.80
N LEU A 30 -13.04 -11.00 21.18
CA LEU A 30 -12.26 -10.02 20.46
C LEU A 30 -13.11 -9.51 19.29
N PRO A 31 -13.40 -8.19 19.21
CA PRO A 31 -14.00 -7.66 18.00
C PRO A 31 -13.06 -8.01 16.85
N ALA A 32 -13.55 -8.76 15.87
CA ALA A 32 -12.91 -8.77 14.57
C ALA A 32 -12.99 -7.31 14.11
N SER A 33 -11.88 -6.58 14.21
CA SER A 33 -11.72 -5.32 13.53
C SER A 33 -11.89 -5.66 12.06
N GLN A 34 -13.09 -5.40 11.53
CA GLN A 34 -13.27 -5.35 10.09
C GLN A 34 -12.29 -4.26 9.65
N ALA A 35 -11.19 -4.68 9.02
CA ALA A 35 -10.48 -3.79 8.14
C ALA A 35 -11.52 -3.44 7.07
N HIS A 36 -12.23 -2.34 7.27
CA HIS A 36 -13.00 -1.73 6.20
C HIS A 36 -11.96 -1.50 5.10
N ALA A 37 -12.10 -2.23 3.99
CA ALA A 37 -11.36 -1.90 2.78
C ALA A 37 -11.64 -0.43 2.52
N GLN A 38 -10.59 0.38 2.62
CA GLN A 38 -10.71 1.80 2.46
C GLN A 38 -11.23 2.08 1.05
N GLN A 39 -12.30 2.87 0.92
CA GLN A 39 -12.84 3.18 -0.39
C GLN A 39 -11.94 4.21 -1.09
N CYS A 40 -11.59 3.91 -2.33
CA CYS A 40 -10.87 4.82 -3.21
C CYS A 40 -11.85 5.61 -4.09
N LEU A 41 -11.30 6.44 -4.98
CA LEU A 41 -12.13 7.16 -5.93
C LEU A 41 -12.93 6.20 -6.84
N PRO A 42 -14.24 6.44 -7.01
CA PRO A 42 -15.11 5.58 -7.81
C PRO A 42 -14.71 5.58 -9.29
N VAL A 43 -15.02 4.49 -9.97
CA VAL A 43 -14.79 4.36 -11.42
C VAL A 43 -15.59 5.40 -12.22
N GLY A 44 -15.02 5.87 -13.33
CA GLY A 44 -15.70 6.76 -14.29
C GLY A 44 -15.52 8.25 -14.02
N LEU A 45 -14.76 8.63 -12.99
CA LEU A 45 -14.35 10.01 -12.77
C LEU A 45 -13.30 10.45 -13.79
N ASN A 46 -13.42 11.70 -14.26
CA ASN A 46 -12.40 12.34 -15.09
C ASN A 46 -11.51 13.25 -14.22
N CYS A 47 -10.50 12.67 -13.59
CA CYS A 47 -9.60 13.37 -12.69
C CYS A 47 -8.47 14.10 -13.42
N THR A 48 -8.83 15.17 -14.12
CA THR A 48 -7.91 16.00 -14.91
C THR A 48 -7.95 17.47 -14.50
N ALA A 49 -8.58 17.79 -13.38
CA ALA A 49 -8.62 19.16 -12.88
C ALA A 49 -7.22 19.61 -12.47
N ASN A 50 -6.87 20.86 -12.78
CA ASN A 50 -5.56 21.43 -12.52
C ASN A 50 -5.65 22.61 -11.54
N ASP A 51 -6.57 22.56 -10.57
CA ASP A 51 -6.77 23.67 -9.64
C ASP A 51 -5.79 23.67 -8.45
N LEU A 52 -5.05 22.57 -8.31
CA LEU A 52 -3.88 22.44 -7.47
C LEU A 52 -2.70 22.28 -8.44
N ASP A 53 -1.69 23.12 -8.33
CA ASP A 53 -0.36 22.78 -8.82
C ASP A 53 0.13 21.66 -7.87
N VAL A 54 -0.29 20.44 -8.19
CA VAL A 54 0.06 19.25 -7.45
C VAL A 54 1.55 19.03 -7.67
N HIS A 55 2.34 19.37 -6.66
CA HIS A 55 3.77 19.17 -6.65
C HIS A 55 4.08 17.75 -6.18
N THR A 56 3.52 16.75 -6.87
CA THR A 56 3.82 15.32 -6.69
C THR A 56 3.58 14.77 -5.26
N PHE A 57 3.63 13.45 -5.13
CA PHE A 57 4.02 12.86 -3.85
C PHE A 57 5.54 12.70 -3.89
N VAL A 58 6.21 12.96 -2.77
CA VAL A 58 7.66 12.81 -2.67
C VAL A 58 7.98 11.78 -1.61
N VAL A 59 8.92 10.89 -1.91
CA VAL A 59 9.48 9.96 -0.92
C VAL A 59 10.36 10.74 0.04
N LEU A 60 10.04 10.69 1.33
CA LEU A 60 10.81 11.38 2.35
C LEU A 60 12.14 10.65 2.62
N PRO A 61 13.23 11.39 2.91
CA PRO A 61 14.54 10.80 3.25
C PRO A 61 14.56 9.92 4.51
N SER A 62 13.49 9.95 5.32
CA SER A 62 13.32 9.06 6.47
C SER A 62 12.97 7.62 6.08
N SER A 63 12.63 7.40 4.81
CA SER A 63 12.41 6.06 4.27
C SER A 63 13.71 5.26 4.37
N PRO A 64 13.65 3.98 4.80
CA PRO A 64 14.83 3.11 4.80
C PRO A 64 15.43 3.02 3.39
N ASP A 65 16.70 2.63 3.25
CA ASP A 65 17.30 2.40 1.93
C ASP A 65 16.42 1.41 1.15
N VAL A 66 15.68 1.95 0.19
CA VAL A 66 14.67 1.21 -0.56
C VAL A 66 15.35 0.60 -1.78
N VAL A 67 15.48 -0.72 -1.80
CA VAL A 67 16.01 -1.46 -2.94
C VAL A 67 14.91 -2.39 -3.44
N CYS A 68 14.61 -2.31 -4.73
CA CYS A 68 13.76 -3.25 -5.43
C CYS A 68 14.63 -4.10 -6.35
N ASP A 69 14.59 -5.42 -6.16
CA ASP A 69 15.26 -6.39 -7.02
C ASP A 69 14.37 -6.79 -8.22
N SER A 70 13.06 -6.66 -8.07
CA SER A 70 12.04 -7.01 -9.06
C SER A 70 10.75 -6.21 -8.88
N GLU A 71 9.90 -6.19 -9.91
CA GLU A 71 8.55 -5.61 -9.83
C GLU A 71 7.59 -6.36 -8.88
N SER A 72 7.96 -7.57 -8.45
CA SER A 72 7.17 -8.35 -7.48
C SER A 72 7.48 -8.01 -6.02
N ASP A 73 8.51 -7.20 -5.78
CA ASP A 73 8.91 -6.80 -4.44
C ASP A 73 8.02 -5.69 -3.89
N PHE A 74 8.09 -5.51 -2.58
CA PHE A 74 7.39 -4.46 -1.86
C PHE A 74 8.37 -3.62 -1.05
N ILE A 75 8.09 -2.34 -0.98
CA ILE A 75 8.90 -1.35 -0.28
C ILE A 75 8.06 -0.62 0.75
N THR A 76 8.71 -0.17 1.81
CA THR A 76 8.05 0.65 2.83
C THR A 76 8.62 2.06 2.79
N VAL A 77 7.75 3.04 2.54
CA VAL A 77 8.12 4.44 2.32
C VAL A 77 7.30 5.38 3.19
N ASP A 78 7.91 6.51 3.54
CA ASP A 78 7.21 7.68 4.06
C ASP A 78 6.96 8.62 2.87
N LEU A 79 5.69 8.87 2.51
CA LEU A 79 5.34 9.77 1.42
C LEU A 79 4.87 11.12 1.96
N GLN A 80 5.21 12.19 1.25
CA GLN A 80 4.69 13.53 1.48
C GLN A 80 3.97 14.03 0.23
N ALA A 81 2.67 14.28 0.37
CA ALA A 81 1.90 15.03 -0.60
C ALA A 81 2.31 16.51 -0.55
N GLN A 82 2.57 17.13 -1.71
CA GLN A 82 2.80 18.57 -1.81
C GLN A 82 1.70 19.22 -2.63
N MET A 83 1.04 20.20 -2.05
CA MET A 83 -0.15 20.84 -2.61
C MET A 83 0.08 22.34 -2.66
N GLN A 84 0.02 22.92 -3.86
CA GLN A 84 0.03 24.37 -4.03
C GLN A 84 -1.23 24.78 -4.81
N PRO A 85 -2.23 25.38 -4.16
CA PRO A 85 -3.44 25.80 -4.86
C PRO A 85 -3.15 26.97 -5.81
N ASN A 86 -3.69 26.91 -7.02
CA ASN A 86 -3.72 28.06 -7.91
C ASN A 86 -5.04 28.85 -7.84
N ALA A 87 -6.02 28.32 -7.11
CA ALA A 87 -7.28 28.98 -6.78
C ALA A 87 -7.24 29.62 -5.38
N SER A 88 -8.16 30.55 -5.10
CA SER A 88 -8.24 31.22 -3.80
C SER A 88 -8.35 30.22 -2.65
N TRP A 89 -9.23 29.23 -2.78
CA TRP A 89 -9.47 28.19 -1.79
C TRP A 89 -9.75 26.84 -2.46
N ARG A 90 -9.27 25.79 -1.84
CA ARG A 90 -9.63 24.39 -2.10
C ARG A 90 -9.96 23.77 -0.76
N TYR A 91 -11.12 23.12 -0.72
CA TYR A 91 -11.71 22.64 0.50
C TYR A 91 -11.60 21.12 0.56
N ASP A 92 -11.57 20.58 1.76
CA ASP A 92 -11.61 19.16 2.02
C ASP A 92 -10.61 18.35 1.18
N LEU A 93 -9.32 18.51 1.44
CA LEU A 93 -8.31 17.87 0.60
C LEU A 93 -8.21 16.38 0.90
N LEU A 94 -8.18 15.58 -0.17
CA LEU A 94 -8.13 14.13 -0.13
C LEU A 94 -6.96 13.59 -0.98
N PRO A 95 -5.71 13.56 -0.45
CA PRO A 95 -4.63 12.78 -1.03
C PRO A 95 -4.93 11.28 -1.00
N ILE A 96 -4.65 10.60 -2.12
CA ILE A 96 -4.88 9.16 -2.31
C ILE A 96 -3.69 8.54 -3.03
N VAL A 97 -3.24 7.39 -2.55
CA VAL A 97 -2.15 6.62 -3.13
C VAL A 97 -2.59 5.18 -3.35
N SER A 98 -2.33 4.62 -4.52
CA SER A 98 -2.54 3.20 -4.80
C SER A 98 -1.57 2.33 -4.01
N THR A 99 -2.08 1.31 -3.32
CA THR A 99 -1.25 0.42 -2.48
C THR A 99 -0.91 -0.90 -3.16
N ASP A 100 -1.48 -1.16 -4.34
CA ASP A 100 -1.21 -2.35 -5.15
C ASP A 100 -0.63 -2.01 -6.54
N GLY A 101 -0.33 -0.73 -6.79
CA GLY A 101 0.29 -0.28 -8.03
C GLY A 101 -0.67 -0.17 -9.21
N HIS A 102 -1.97 -0.43 -9.03
CA HIS A 102 -2.95 -0.22 -10.09
C HIS A 102 -3.44 1.24 -10.14
N PRO A 103 -3.77 1.77 -11.33
CA PRO A 103 -4.27 3.12 -11.49
C PRO A 103 -5.56 3.41 -10.70
N ILE A 104 -5.70 4.64 -10.22
CA ILE A 104 -6.91 5.21 -9.61
C ILE A 104 -7.41 6.31 -10.57
N PRO A 105 -8.74 6.54 -10.74
CA PRO A 105 -9.90 5.96 -10.07
C PRO A 105 -10.31 4.53 -10.49
N GLY A 106 -11.12 3.87 -9.65
CA GLY A 106 -11.70 2.55 -9.95
C GLY A 106 -10.92 1.33 -9.43
N ASN A 107 -9.90 1.57 -8.61
CA ASN A 107 -9.18 0.55 -7.85
C ASN A 107 -9.67 0.54 -6.40
N ASP A 108 -9.75 -0.63 -5.75
CA ASP A 108 -10.19 -0.77 -4.36
C ASP A 108 -9.02 -0.83 -3.35
N ASN A 109 -7.77 -0.87 -3.84
CA ASN A 109 -6.57 -0.93 -3.00
C ASN A 109 -5.85 0.42 -3.00
N CYS A 110 -6.19 1.28 -2.05
CA CYS A 110 -5.50 2.54 -1.85
C CYS A 110 -5.39 2.92 -0.37
N ASN A 111 -4.58 3.93 -0.12
CA ASN A 111 -4.58 4.70 1.11
C ASN A 111 -5.03 6.13 0.78
N ALA A 112 -6.22 6.51 1.25
CA ALA A 112 -6.72 7.88 1.17
C ALA A 112 -6.61 8.56 2.53
N GLN A 113 -6.37 9.85 2.57
CA GLN A 113 -6.29 10.60 3.82
C GLN A 113 -6.99 11.92 3.64
N VAL A 114 -7.65 12.42 4.69
CA VAL A 114 -8.08 13.82 4.77
C VAL A 114 -7.03 14.60 5.55
N LEU A 115 -6.85 15.88 5.23
CA LEU A 115 -5.88 16.72 5.94
C LEU A 115 -6.34 16.94 7.38
N GLN A 116 -5.64 16.33 8.33
CA GLN A 116 -5.86 16.52 9.76
C GLN A 116 -4.53 16.58 10.52
N PRO A 117 -4.47 17.28 11.67
CA PRO A 117 -5.51 18.09 12.30
C PRO A 117 -5.72 19.45 11.59
N ILE A 118 -6.87 20.08 11.83
CA ILE A 118 -7.18 21.45 11.40
C ILE A 118 -6.77 22.49 12.44
N GLU A 119 -6.61 23.74 11.99
CA GLU A 119 -6.29 24.88 12.83
C GLU A 119 -7.41 25.16 13.83
N SER A 120 -7.04 25.65 15.01
CA SER A 120 -7.98 26.02 16.07
C SER A 120 -7.38 27.06 16.99
N ASP A 121 -8.18 27.58 17.92
CA ASP A 121 -7.72 28.51 18.94
C ASP A 121 -6.60 27.89 19.80
N GLY A 122 -5.36 28.33 19.56
CA GLY A 122 -4.15 27.82 20.22
C GLY A 122 -3.33 26.81 19.40
N ASN A 123 -3.81 26.43 18.22
CA ASN A 123 -3.12 25.54 17.28
C ASN A 123 -3.17 26.16 15.86
N PRO A 124 -2.36 27.21 15.60
CA PRO A 124 -2.45 27.98 14.36
C PRO A 124 -2.03 27.15 13.15
N PHE A 125 -2.54 27.50 11.97
CA PHE A 125 -2.11 26.92 10.70
C PHE A 125 -0.59 26.80 10.57
N ASN A 126 -0.15 25.62 10.14
CA ASN A 126 1.22 25.33 9.76
C ASN A 126 1.26 24.33 8.60
N GLY A 127 0.89 24.79 7.40
CA GLY A 127 0.90 23.95 6.19
C GLY A 127 2.29 23.41 5.81
N THR A 128 3.37 24.00 6.31
CA THR A 128 4.73 23.55 5.97
C THR A 128 5.27 22.42 6.85
N SER A 129 4.56 22.02 7.92
CA SER A 129 5.05 21.01 8.87
C SER A 129 4.95 19.58 8.33
N GLY A 130 4.11 19.34 7.31
CA GLY A 130 3.72 18.00 6.88
C GLY A 130 2.65 17.35 7.75
N VAL A 131 2.39 17.85 8.96
CA VAL A 131 1.46 17.25 9.93
C VAL A 131 0.39 18.23 10.39
N GLY A 132 0.24 19.35 9.69
CA GLY A 132 -0.68 20.43 10.06
C GLY A 132 -0.20 21.26 11.26
N PRO A 133 -1.09 22.08 11.82
CA PRO A 133 -2.52 22.15 11.51
C PRO A 133 -2.81 22.72 10.11
N PHE A 134 -3.86 22.23 9.46
CA PHE A 134 -4.33 22.70 8.15
C PHE A 134 -5.42 23.76 8.28
N ARG A 135 -5.80 24.45 7.19
CA ARG A 135 -6.84 25.49 7.26
C ARG A 135 -8.20 24.87 7.57
N ASP A 136 -9.07 25.65 8.20
CA ASP A 136 -10.49 25.36 8.36
C ASP A 136 -11.28 26.63 7.98
N ASN A 137 -11.83 26.64 6.76
CA ASN A 137 -12.51 27.79 6.17
C ASN A 137 -13.98 27.52 5.84
N ASP A 138 -14.50 26.35 6.17
CA ASP A 138 -15.91 25.97 6.03
C ASP A 138 -16.52 25.32 7.29
N GLY A 139 -15.73 25.10 8.33
CA GLY A 139 -16.19 24.72 9.67
C GLY A 139 -16.43 23.22 9.85
N ASP A 140 -15.80 22.38 9.03
CA ASP A 140 -15.80 20.93 9.22
C ASP A 140 -14.47 20.41 9.79
N THR A 141 -14.12 19.13 9.58
CA THR A 141 -12.92 18.53 10.19
C THR A 141 -11.80 18.26 9.21
N CYS A 142 -12.00 18.58 7.93
CA CYS A 142 -11.08 18.29 6.86
C CYS A 142 -10.32 19.55 6.48
N GLY A 143 -9.01 19.39 6.29
CA GLY A 143 -8.14 20.54 6.07
C GLY A 143 -8.30 21.13 4.68
N ASP A 144 -8.37 22.45 4.67
CA ASP A 144 -8.36 23.28 3.46
C ASP A 144 -6.95 23.77 3.13
N VAL A 145 -6.82 24.33 1.92
CA VAL A 145 -5.62 25.06 1.49
C VAL A 145 -6.01 26.29 0.68
N ALA A 146 -5.29 27.39 0.90
CA ALA A 146 -5.43 28.61 0.11
C ALA A 146 -4.19 28.84 -0.78
N SER A 147 -4.38 29.49 -1.93
CA SER A 147 -3.24 29.92 -2.78
C SER A 147 -2.25 30.84 -2.05
N THR A 148 -2.69 31.54 -1.00
CA THR A 148 -1.84 32.40 -0.18
C THR A 148 -0.95 31.64 0.80
N ASP A 149 -1.19 30.34 1.02
CA ASP A 149 -0.42 29.53 1.97
C ASP A 149 0.95 29.09 1.41
N GLY A 150 1.15 29.19 0.09
CA GLY A 150 2.30 28.63 -0.59
C GLY A 150 2.16 27.12 -0.81
N VAL A 151 3.27 26.38 -0.74
CA VAL A 151 3.25 24.91 -0.78
C VAL A 151 2.88 24.38 0.60
N THR A 152 1.79 23.64 0.68
CA THR A 152 1.35 22.90 1.86
C THR A 152 1.74 21.43 1.73
N TYR A 153 2.26 20.86 2.80
CA TYR A 153 2.73 19.49 2.87
C TYR A 153 1.80 18.63 3.74
N TYR A 154 1.55 17.40 3.31
CA TYR A 154 0.88 16.38 4.11
C TYR A 154 1.69 15.08 4.09
N ASN A 155 2.17 14.66 5.25
CA ASN A 155 2.90 13.42 5.46
C ASN A 155 1.86 12.30 5.57
N MET A 156 1.84 11.43 4.57
CA MET A 156 1.04 10.22 4.60
C MET A 156 1.52 9.30 5.72
N PRO A 157 0.65 8.44 6.28
CA PRO A 157 1.10 7.31 7.07
C PRO A 157 2.13 6.49 6.29
N ARG A 158 3.05 5.83 6.99
CA ARG A 158 4.02 4.94 6.36
C ARG A 158 3.29 3.85 5.56
N LEU A 159 3.58 3.75 4.26
CA LEU A 159 2.92 2.84 3.33
C LEU A 159 3.86 1.71 2.91
N THR A 160 3.29 0.54 2.65
CA THR A 160 3.95 -0.54 1.92
C THR A 160 3.37 -0.60 0.51
N LEU A 161 4.23 -0.43 -0.50
CA LEU A 161 3.85 -0.26 -1.91
C LEU A 161 4.64 -1.24 -2.78
N PRO A 162 4.11 -1.70 -3.92
CA PRO A 162 4.86 -2.53 -4.84
C PRO A 162 5.93 -1.73 -5.59
N CYS A 163 6.98 -2.41 -6.01
CA CYS A 163 8.01 -1.88 -6.89
C CYS A 163 7.53 -1.82 -8.36
N ALA A 164 6.40 -1.18 -8.64
CA ALA A 164 5.85 -1.13 -10.00
C ALA A 164 6.61 -0.13 -10.89
N ASP A 165 6.92 -0.53 -12.12
CA ASP A 165 7.50 0.31 -13.19
C ASP A 165 6.74 0.06 -14.50
N PRO A 166 5.48 0.52 -14.61
CA PRO A 166 4.62 0.20 -15.73
C PRO A 166 5.08 0.84 -17.05
N ASP A 167 5.87 1.91 -17.03
CA ASP A 167 6.42 2.54 -18.23
C ASP A 167 7.80 1.98 -18.65
N GLY A 168 8.46 1.22 -17.77
CA GLY A 168 9.73 0.54 -18.00
C GLY A 168 10.94 1.46 -18.01
N ASN A 169 10.86 2.63 -17.36
CA ASN A 169 11.94 3.61 -17.30
C ASN A 169 12.99 3.30 -16.22
N GLY A 170 12.77 2.25 -15.43
CA GLY A 170 13.65 1.78 -14.37
C GLY A 170 13.43 2.48 -13.02
N MET A 171 12.38 3.29 -12.88
CA MET A 171 11.99 3.95 -11.63
C MET A 171 10.65 3.43 -11.14
N ILE A 172 10.49 3.40 -9.82
CA ILE A 172 9.20 3.02 -9.23
C ILE A 172 8.21 4.16 -9.44
N GLU A 173 7.06 3.80 -9.99
CA GLU A 173 5.92 4.68 -10.21
C GLU A 173 4.79 4.30 -9.27
N ILE A 174 4.25 5.29 -8.58
CA ILE A 174 3.13 5.11 -7.66
C ILE A 174 1.91 5.85 -8.24
N PRO A 175 0.83 5.16 -8.62
CA PRO A 175 -0.39 5.84 -9.02
C PRO A 175 -1.02 6.58 -7.84
N GLY A 176 -1.34 7.86 -8.02
CA GLY A 176 -1.92 8.68 -6.97
C GLY A 176 -2.95 9.66 -7.49
N CYS A 177 -3.80 10.14 -6.59
CA CYS A 177 -4.79 11.15 -6.87
C CYS A 177 -4.86 12.19 -5.75
N PHE A 178 -5.32 13.38 -6.11
CA PHE A 178 -5.77 14.40 -5.18
C PHE A 178 -7.23 14.70 -5.49
N GLY A 179 -8.09 14.52 -4.50
CA GLY A 179 -9.46 15.00 -4.50
C GLY A 179 -9.58 16.28 -3.69
N TRP A 180 -10.53 17.14 -4.06
CA TRP A 180 -10.92 18.30 -3.26
C TRP A 180 -12.34 18.70 -3.61
N THR A 181 -12.97 19.42 -2.69
CA THR A 181 -14.25 20.06 -2.94
C THR A 181 -14.05 21.52 -3.31
N GLN A 182 -15.09 22.07 -3.95
CA GLN A 182 -15.16 23.49 -4.24
C GLN A 182 -16.15 24.13 -3.27
N SER A 183 -15.92 25.40 -2.92
CA SER A 183 -16.84 26.20 -2.10
C SER A 183 -18.28 25.90 -2.49
N ALA A 184 -19.12 25.52 -1.52
CA ALA A 184 -20.52 25.13 -1.67
C ALA A 184 -21.22 25.78 -2.88
N GLN A 185 -21.14 25.17 -4.07
CA GLN A 185 -21.87 25.64 -5.23
C GLN A 185 -23.32 25.22 -5.05
N GLY A 186 -24.17 26.17 -4.68
CA GLY A 186 -25.61 25.94 -4.45
C GLY A 186 -26.05 25.90 -2.99
N GLY A 187 -25.17 26.29 -2.04
CA GLY A 187 -25.57 26.50 -0.63
C GLY A 187 -25.84 25.21 0.16
N GLN A 188 -25.35 24.07 -0.30
CA GLN A 188 -25.18 22.89 0.56
C GLN A 188 -23.74 22.92 1.05
N ALA A 189 -23.54 23.12 2.36
CA ALA A 189 -22.26 22.86 2.99
C ALA A 189 -21.95 21.39 2.77
N ILE A 190 -20.83 21.09 2.12
CA ILE A 190 -20.27 19.76 2.18
C ILE A 190 -19.84 19.56 3.64
N THR A 191 -20.12 18.40 4.20
CA THR A 191 -19.70 18.10 5.58
C THR A 191 -18.66 17.00 5.50
N CYS A 192 -17.40 17.36 5.68
CA CYS A 192 -16.30 16.42 5.73
C CYS A 192 -15.93 16.09 7.18
N ASN A 193 -16.30 14.87 7.63
CA ASN A 193 -15.84 14.33 8.91
C ASN A 193 -14.83 13.19 8.76
N SER A 194 -14.68 12.68 7.54
CA SER A 194 -13.94 11.45 7.26
C SER A 194 -13.59 11.32 5.78
N VAL A 195 -12.71 10.36 5.49
CA VAL A 195 -12.42 9.93 4.11
C VAL A 195 -13.70 9.45 3.40
N ASP A 196 -14.57 8.71 4.09
CA ASP A 196 -15.78 8.16 3.47
C ASP A 196 -16.76 9.27 3.05
N ASP A 197 -16.89 10.33 3.86
CA ASP A 197 -17.68 11.51 3.50
C ASP A 197 -17.13 12.15 2.23
N MET A 198 -15.80 12.29 2.14
CA MET A 198 -15.15 12.83 0.94
C MET A 198 -15.33 11.97 -0.30
N ILE A 199 -15.22 10.65 -0.18
CA ILE A 199 -15.44 9.74 -1.30
C ILE A 199 -16.90 9.81 -1.76
N ALA A 200 -17.85 9.95 -0.84
CA ALA A 200 -19.26 10.08 -1.16
C ALA A 200 -19.55 11.32 -2.04
N GLU A 201 -18.83 12.43 -1.83
CA GLU A 201 -18.97 13.65 -2.63
C GLU A 201 -18.73 13.43 -4.13
N PHE A 202 -17.75 12.58 -4.48
CA PHE A 202 -17.48 12.25 -5.88
C PHE A 202 -18.60 11.41 -6.54
N THR A 203 -19.45 10.76 -5.75
CA THR A 203 -20.60 9.98 -6.26
C THR A 203 -21.90 10.78 -6.29
N ALA A 204 -22.03 11.80 -5.45
CA ALA A 204 -23.26 12.56 -5.26
C ALA A 204 -23.50 13.65 -6.32
N GLY A 205 -22.63 13.76 -7.32
CA GLY A 205 -22.74 14.78 -8.38
C GLY A 205 -22.48 16.20 -7.87
N THR A 206 -21.69 16.34 -6.80
CA THR A 206 -21.31 17.64 -6.25
C THR A 206 -20.17 18.27 -7.05
N ALA A 207 -19.75 19.48 -6.67
CA ALA A 207 -18.68 20.22 -7.35
C ALA A 207 -17.27 19.70 -7.02
N ALA A 208 -17.15 18.51 -6.41
CA ALA A 208 -15.88 17.87 -6.15
C ALA A 208 -15.08 17.66 -7.44
N LYS A 209 -13.78 17.84 -7.34
CA LYS A 209 -12.84 17.72 -8.45
C LYS A 209 -11.65 16.87 -8.00
N CYS A 210 -10.96 16.31 -8.98
CA CYS A 210 -9.79 15.50 -8.73
C CYS A 210 -8.75 15.66 -9.84
N TRP A 211 -7.52 15.34 -9.48
CA TRP A 211 -6.40 15.12 -10.37
C TRP A 211 -5.79 13.76 -10.05
N CYS A 212 -5.46 12.97 -11.08
CA CYS A 212 -4.78 11.68 -10.91
C CYS A 212 -3.59 11.58 -11.87
N GLY A 213 -2.55 10.89 -11.44
CA GLY A 213 -1.36 10.62 -12.24
C GLY A 213 -0.38 9.69 -11.54
N ASP A 214 0.59 9.21 -12.29
CA ASP A 214 1.67 8.38 -11.76
C ASP A 214 2.78 9.27 -11.21
N ILE A 215 3.29 8.89 -10.03
CA ILE A 215 4.36 9.61 -9.33
C ILE A 215 5.65 8.81 -9.46
N GLU A 216 6.60 9.35 -10.21
CA GLU A 216 7.97 8.86 -10.22
C GLU A 216 8.63 9.16 -8.87
N THR A 217 9.00 8.11 -8.14
CA THR A 217 9.60 8.24 -6.80
C THR A 217 11.08 8.63 -6.82
N GLY A 218 11.74 8.50 -7.97
CA GLY A 218 13.20 8.56 -8.08
C GLY A 218 13.93 7.35 -7.48
N ILE A 219 13.21 6.34 -6.99
CA ILE A 219 13.78 5.08 -6.53
C ILE A 219 13.96 4.18 -7.75
N THR A 220 15.19 3.72 -7.98
CA THR A 220 15.52 2.85 -9.12
C THR A 220 15.29 1.39 -8.80
N ILE A 221 14.69 0.64 -9.73
CA ILE A 221 14.71 -0.82 -9.71
C ILE A 221 16.09 -1.27 -10.17
N THR A 222 16.86 -1.89 -9.29
CA THR A 222 18.17 -2.45 -9.65
C THR A 222 17.99 -3.96 -9.78
N PRO A 223 17.76 -4.48 -11.00
CA PRO A 223 17.63 -5.91 -11.16
C PRO A 223 18.91 -6.56 -10.65
N THR A 224 18.79 -7.45 -9.67
CA THR A 224 19.92 -8.29 -9.25
C THR A 224 20.37 -9.05 -10.49
N ALA A 225 21.55 -8.71 -11.00
CA ALA A 225 22.09 -9.33 -12.19
C ALA A 225 22.21 -10.84 -11.93
N VAL A 226 21.36 -11.63 -12.60
CA VAL A 226 21.48 -13.08 -12.61
C VAL A 226 22.83 -13.39 -13.25
N THR A 227 23.81 -13.78 -12.44
CA THR A 227 25.10 -14.16 -13.01
C THR A 227 24.92 -15.47 -13.75
N PHE A 228 25.46 -15.57 -14.97
CA PHE A 228 25.40 -16.81 -15.77
C PHE A 228 25.94 -18.05 -15.05
N SER A 229 26.68 -17.87 -13.95
CA SER A 229 27.12 -18.92 -13.04
C SER A 229 25.97 -19.75 -12.43
N ASP A 230 24.77 -19.18 -12.32
CA ASP A 230 23.60 -19.88 -11.76
C ASP A 230 22.90 -20.79 -12.79
N LEU A 231 23.06 -20.52 -14.09
CA LEU A 231 22.53 -21.35 -15.18
C LEU A 231 23.34 -22.63 -15.38
N ASP A 232 24.63 -22.62 -15.06
CA ASP A 232 25.50 -23.79 -15.19
C ASP A 232 25.27 -24.84 -14.08
N ALA A 233 24.75 -24.43 -12.91
CA ALA A 233 24.51 -25.32 -11.78
C ALA A 233 23.31 -26.28 -11.97
N ALA A 234 22.31 -25.88 -12.76
CA ALA A 234 21.14 -26.72 -13.03
C ALA A 234 21.39 -27.79 -14.11
N SER A 235 22.37 -27.59 -14.99
CA SER A 235 22.65 -28.49 -16.12
C SER A 235 23.55 -29.69 -15.76
N SER A 236 24.17 -29.71 -14.58
CA SER A 236 25.19 -30.72 -14.24
C SER A 236 24.75 -31.78 -13.24
N GLN A 237 23.46 -31.91 -12.92
CA GLN A 237 23.00 -33.12 -12.24
C GLN A 237 22.85 -34.23 -13.29
N PRO A 238 23.78 -35.21 -13.38
CA PRO A 238 23.53 -36.38 -14.18
C PRO A 238 22.26 -37.02 -13.62
N ALA A 239 21.22 -37.14 -14.45
CA ALA A 239 20.07 -37.97 -14.15
C ALA A 239 20.59 -39.41 -13.96
N VAL A 240 20.92 -39.77 -12.72
CA VAL A 240 21.20 -41.15 -12.33
C VAL A 240 19.83 -41.81 -12.27
N LEU A 241 19.29 -42.15 -13.44
CA LEU A 241 18.12 -43.02 -13.53
C LEU A 241 18.52 -44.34 -12.86
N PRO A 242 17.81 -44.78 -11.80
CA PRO A 242 18.10 -46.06 -11.17
C PRO A 242 17.86 -47.17 -12.19
N PHE A 243 18.95 -47.77 -12.65
CA PHE A 243 19.04 -48.78 -13.71
C PHE A 243 18.42 -50.15 -13.35
N TRP A 244 17.54 -50.22 -12.34
CA TRP A 244 17.00 -51.47 -11.79
C TRP A 244 15.53 -51.78 -12.13
N LEU A 245 14.90 -50.99 -13.01
CA LEU A 245 13.66 -51.40 -13.66
C LEU A 245 13.85 -51.39 -15.17
N ILE A 246 14.23 -52.54 -15.73
CA ILE A 246 13.74 -53.16 -16.99
C ILE A 246 14.56 -54.43 -17.15
N ALA A 247 14.13 -55.47 -16.44
CA ALA A 247 14.54 -56.84 -16.70
C ALA A 247 13.33 -57.72 -16.48
N THR A 248 12.40 -57.70 -17.44
CA THR A 248 11.69 -58.89 -17.91
C THR A 248 10.78 -58.53 -19.09
N VAL A 249 10.70 -59.49 -20.02
CA VAL A 249 9.76 -59.62 -21.14
C VAL A 249 10.28 -59.16 -22.52
N LEU A 250 10.94 -60.14 -23.17
CA LEU A 250 10.94 -60.46 -24.60
C LEU A 250 11.57 -59.50 -25.64
N GLY A 251 12.87 -59.74 -25.86
CA GLY A 251 13.56 -59.95 -27.15
C GLY A 251 13.00 -59.39 -28.46
N VAL A 252 13.68 -58.36 -28.98
CA VAL A 252 14.10 -58.08 -30.38
C VAL A 252 15.19 -56.99 -30.24
N GLY A 253 16.46 -57.17 -30.59
CA GLY A 253 16.98 -57.06 -31.96
C GLY A 253 17.60 -55.67 -32.23
N LEU A 254 18.94 -55.60 -32.12
CA LEU A 254 19.90 -54.77 -32.88
C LEU A 254 19.84 -53.22 -32.91
N ALA A 255 21.02 -52.67 -32.61
CA ALA A 255 21.73 -51.56 -33.28
C ALA A 255 21.18 -50.11 -33.19
N GLY A 256 22.02 -49.21 -32.66
CA GLY A 256 21.84 -47.77 -32.84
C GLY A 256 22.92 -46.94 -32.14
N PHE A 257 23.80 -46.35 -32.95
CA PHE A 257 24.90 -45.44 -32.58
C PHE A 257 24.46 -44.17 -31.85
N GLY A 258 25.36 -43.62 -31.03
CA GLY A 258 25.28 -42.26 -30.51
C GLY A 258 26.61 -41.81 -29.90
N LEU A 259 27.60 -41.50 -30.73
CA LEU A 259 28.86 -40.88 -30.34
C LEU A 259 28.59 -39.47 -29.81
N TYR A 260 28.83 -39.23 -28.52
CA TYR A 260 28.82 -37.88 -27.95
C TYR A 260 30.19 -37.22 -28.19
N ARG A 261 30.20 -36.16 -29.01
CA ARG A 261 31.40 -35.39 -29.35
C ARG A 261 31.53 -34.22 -28.38
N LYS A 262 32.53 -34.26 -27.50
CA LYS A 262 32.93 -33.14 -26.64
C LYS A 262 33.54 -32.03 -27.50
N SER A 263 32.86 -30.89 -27.59
CA SER A 263 33.42 -29.66 -28.18
C SER A 263 34.04 -28.82 -27.06
N SER A 264 35.37 -28.83 -26.99
CA SER A 264 36.15 -27.83 -26.26
C SER A 264 36.53 -26.72 -27.23
N ASN A 265 36.16 -25.48 -26.93
CA ASN A 265 36.84 -24.33 -27.49
C ASN A 265 37.32 -23.43 -26.34
N PRO A 266 38.62 -23.13 -26.29
CA PRO A 266 39.15 -21.93 -25.66
C PRO A 266 39.40 -20.87 -26.74
N VAL A 267 38.89 -19.65 -26.54
CA VAL A 267 39.61 -18.36 -26.54
C VAL A 267 38.69 -17.37 -25.84
#